data_AF-A0A932VCB0-F1
#
_entry.id   AF-A0A932VCB0-F1
#
_cell.length_a   1.000
_cell.length_b   1.000
_cell.length_c   1.000
_cell.angle_alpha   90.00
_cell.angle_beta   90.00
_cell.angle_gamma   90.00
#
_symmetry.space_group_name_H-M   'P 1'
#
loop_
_entity.id
_entity.type
_entity.pdbx_description
1 polymer ?
#
loop_
_entity_poly.entity_id
_entity_poly.type
_entity_poly.pdbx_seq_one_letter_code
_entity_poly.pdbx_strand_id
1 'polypeptide(L)'
;MQLGLLMPFGVTGTMMFTKNDHPEWDVDLTWEPSNYLQSYSVGGAYHPFKGAFFVGARIREMQLHAPWSRGYDPHFDNQLGIGPEIGFRGWFDKGQRWLGSVSVGAIYIPSDNTLLPVLYTLNVGLAYRAFKHAN
;
A
#
# COMPACT_ATOMS: atom_id res chain seq x y z
N MET A 1 22.38 -0.89 -13.32
CA MET A 1 21.25 -0.16 -12.71
C MET A 1 21.03 -0.77 -11.34
N GLN A 2 21.45 -0.11 -10.26
CA GLN A 2 21.14 -0.57 -8.91
C GLN A 2 19.62 -0.44 -8.77
N LEU A 3 18.90 -1.57 -8.82
CA LEU A 3 17.57 -1.70 -8.23
C LEU A 3 17.74 -1.51 -6.72
N GLY A 4 18.04 -0.27 -6.32
CA GLY A 4 17.97 0.15 -4.94
C GLY A 4 16.53 -0.01 -4.56
N LEU A 5 16.23 -1.14 -3.91
CA LEU A 5 14.94 -1.50 -3.37
C LEU A 5 14.36 -0.24 -2.72
N LEU A 6 13.41 0.40 -3.38
CA LEU A 6 12.53 1.37 -2.74
C LEU A 6 11.72 0.50 -1.78
N MET A 7 12.19 0.38 -0.54
CA MET A 7 11.47 -0.27 0.56
C MET A 7 10.64 0.82 1.21
N PRO A 8 9.39 1.02 0.78
CA PRO A 8 8.56 2.04 1.39
C PRO A 8 8.16 1.49 2.76
N PHE A 9 8.57 2.16 3.83
CA PHE A 9 8.02 1.90 5.14
C PHE A 9 6.75 2.73 5.27
N GLY A 10 5.62 2.05 5.45
CA GLY A 10 4.31 2.68 5.36
C GLY A 10 3.54 2.63 6.68
N VAL A 11 2.72 3.65 6.91
CA VAL A 11 1.66 3.61 7.92
C VAL A 11 0.34 3.42 7.21
N THR A 12 -0.45 2.46 7.68
CA THR A 12 -1.71 2.08 7.04
C THR A 12 -2.87 2.24 8.00
N GLY A 13 -3.88 3.01 7.59
CA GLY A 13 -5.21 2.97 8.19
C GLY A 13 -6.07 1.96 7.46
N THR A 14 -6.67 1.01 8.16
CA THR A 14 -7.51 -0.03 7.53
C THR A 14 -8.91 -0.03 8.11
N MET A 15 -9.91 -0.01 7.22
CA MET A 15 -11.30 -0.29 7.56
C MET A 15 -11.67 -1.69 7.06
N MET A 16 -11.95 -2.60 7.99
CA MET A 16 -12.17 -4.01 7.71
C MET A 16 -13.65 -4.38 7.84
N PHE A 17 -14.19 -5.03 6.81
CA PHE A 17 -15.54 -5.58 6.78
C PHE A 17 -15.48 -7.08 7.06
N THR A 18 -16.21 -7.50 8.09
CA THR A 18 -16.19 -8.88 8.57
C THR A 18 -17.55 -9.55 8.43
N LYS A 19 -17.56 -10.84 8.10
CA LYS A 19 -18.74 -11.71 8.13
C LYS A 19 -18.43 -12.92 9.00
N ASN A 20 -19.31 -13.25 9.95
CA ASN A 20 -19.09 -14.35 10.91
C ASN A 20 -17.72 -14.29 11.61
N ASP A 21 -17.29 -13.09 12.02
CA ASP A 21 -15.95 -12.83 12.60
C ASP A 21 -14.75 -13.05 11.66
N HIS A 22 -14.98 -13.29 10.37
CA HIS A 22 -13.95 -13.41 9.35
C HIS A 22 -13.85 -12.13 8.50
N PRO A 23 -12.65 -11.54 8.32
CA PRO A 23 -12.43 -10.51 7.30
C PRO A 23 -12.71 -11.09 5.92
N GLU A 24 -13.62 -10.49 5.16
CA GLU A 24 -13.81 -10.84 3.76
C GLU A 24 -13.14 -9.79 2.86
N TRP A 25 -13.32 -8.53 3.22
CA TRP A 25 -12.85 -7.37 2.47
C TRP A 25 -12.38 -6.27 3.42
N ASP A 26 -11.33 -5.55 3.05
CA ASP A 26 -10.97 -4.29 3.70
C ASP A 26 -10.62 -3.22 2.68
N VAL A 27 -10.74 -1.97 3.12
CA VAL A 27 -10.25 -0.79 2.41
C VAL A 27 -9.15 -0.19 3.25
N ASP A 28 -8.00 0.08 2.63
CA ASP A 28 -6.88 0.71 3.30
C ASP A 28 -6.46 2.02 2.65
N LEU A 29 -5.97 2.93 3.51
CA LEU A 29 -5.24 4.13 3.13
C LEU A 29 -3.82 3.96 3.65
N THR A 30 -2.85 3.94 2.74
CA THR A 30 -1.45 3.74 3.07
C THR A 30 -0.64 4.97 2.68
N TRP A 31 0.12 5.48 3.64
CA TRP A 31 1.11 6.53 3.42
C TRP A 31 2.52 5.94 3.54
N GLU A 32 3.35 6.14 2.52
CA GLU A 32 4.73 5.62 2.46
C GLU A 32 5.70 6.76 2.14
N PRO A 33 6.38 7.31 3.15
CA PRO A 33 7.48 8.25 2.93
C PRO A 33 8.81 7.52 2.70
N SER A 34 9.63 8.06 1.81
CA SER A 34 11.05 7.72 1.67
C SER A 34 11.83 8.92 1.10
N ASN A 35 13.16 8.82 1.07
CA ASN A 35 14.01 9.86 0.49
C ASN A 35 13.77 10.14 -1.00
N TYR A 36 13.08 9.22 -1.71
CA TYR A 36 12.93 9.27 -3.17
C TYR A 36 11.47 9.14 -3.64
N LEU A 37 10.55 8.88 -2.71
CA LEU A 37 9.14 8.61 -2.96
C LEU A 37 8.31 9.10 -1.77
N GLN A 38 7.35 9.98 -2.04
CA GLN A 38 6.19 10.20 -1.17
C GLN A 38 4.99 9.54 -1.83
N SER A 39 4.31 8.65 -1.12
CA SER A 39 3.21 7.85 -1.69
C SER A 39 1.97 7.88 -0.79
N TYR A 40 0.81 8.12 -1.39
CA TYR A 40 -0.50 7.90 -0.77
C TYR A 40 -1.26 6.91 -1.64
N SER A 41 -1.82 5.87 -1.04
CA SER A 41 -2.57 4.89 -1.81
C SER A 41 -3.83 4.40 -1.13
N VAL A 42 -4.83 4.08 -1.96
CA VAL A 42 -6.05 3.41 -1.55
C VAL A 42 -6.11 2.04 -2.22
N GLY A 43 -6.46 1.02 -1.45
CA GLY A 43 -6.58 -0.36 -1.93
C GLY A 43 -7.78 -1.06 -1.32
N GLY A 44 -8.40 -1.94 -2.11
CA GLY A 44 -9.37 -2.90 -1.61
C GLY A 44 -8.72 -4.28 -1.52
N ALA A 45 -8.64 -4.85 -0.33
CA ALA A 45 -8.02 -6.15 -0.11
C ALA A 45 -9.07 -7.25 0.11
N TYR A 46 -8.91 -8.37 -0.59
CA TYR A 46 -9.62 -9.63 -0.37
C TYR A 46 -8.77 -10.58 0.48
N HIS A 47 -9.39 -11.32 1.39
CA HIS A 47 -8.70 -12.24 2.31
C HIS A 47 -8.99 -13.71 1.95
N PRO A 48 -8.16 -14.38 1.14
CA PRO A 48 -8.41 -15.76 0.70
C PRO A 48 -8.34 -16.81 1.82
N PHE A 49 -7.56 -16.57 2.88
CA PHE A 49 -7.44 -17.46 4.04
C PHE A 49 -6.81 -16.72 5.22
N LYS A 50 -6.65 -17.42 6.35
CA LYS A 50 -6.17 -16.84 7.59
C LYS A 50 -4.75 -16.25 7.47
N GLY A 51 -4.63 -14.95 7.18
CA GLY A 51 -3.41 -14.15 7.30
C GLY A 51 -2.90 -13.62 5.99
N ALA A 52 -3.46 -14.08 4.88
CA ALA A 52 -3.14 -13.56 3.56
C ALA A 52 -4.18 -12.55 3.12
N PHE A 53 -3.72 -11.55 2.38
CA PHE A 53 -4.57 -10.62 1.67
C PHE A 53 -4.05 -10.42 0.25
N PHE A 54 -4.97 -10.06 -0.64
CA PHE A 54 -4.69 -9.69 -2.02
C PHE A 54 -5.40 -8.38 -2.34
N VAL A 55 -4.62 -7.37 -2.71
CA VAL A 55 -5.13 -6.09 -3.21
C VAL A 55 -5.19 -6.21 -4.72
N GLY A 56 -6.42 -6.28 -5.26
CA GLY A 56 -6.63 -6.43 -6.70
C GLY A 56 -6.23 -5.20 -7.51
N ALA A 57 -6.42 -4.01 -6.94
CA ALA A 57 -5.94 -2.76 -7.50
C ALA A 57 -5.66 -1.76 -6.38
N ARG A 58 -4.42 -1.26 -6.34
CA ARG A 58 -4.01 -0.13 -5.51
C ARG A 58 -3.86 1.08 -6.40
N ILE A 59 -4.58 2.16 -6.10
CA ILE A 59 -4.37 3.46 -6.73
C ILE A 59 -3.40 4.23 -5.84
N ARG A 60 -2.35 4.79 -6.41
CA ARG A 60 -1.29 5.45 -5.66
C ARG A 60 -0.95 6.80 -6.28
N GLU A 61 -1.02 7.87 -5.51
CA GLU A 61 -0.39 9.14 -5.85
C GLU A 61 1.07 9.09 -5.38
N MET A 62 2.01 9.35 -6.29
CA MET A 62 3.44 9.25 -6.02
C MET A 62 4.14 10.53 -6.44
N GLN A 63 4.96 11.05 -5.55
CA GLN A 63 5.93 12.08 -5.86
C GLN A 63 7.30 11.42 -5.97
N LEU A 64 7.79 11.26 -7.20
CA LEU A 64 9.10 10.66 -7.47
C LEU A 64 10.17 11.74 -7.52
N HIS A 65 11.25 11.55 -6.76
CA HIS A 65 12.41 12.43 -6.81
C HIS A 65 13.53 11.80 -7.66
N ALA A 66 14.54 12.61 -7.99
CA ALA A 66 15.77 12.11 -8.61
C ALA A 66 16.37 10.95 -7.79
N PRO A 67 16.89 9.88 -8.42
CA PRO A 67 17.18 9.77 -9.85
C PRO A 67 16.04 9.18 -10.70
N TRP A 68 14.84 9.01 -10.14
CA TRP A 68 13.75 8.28 -10.80
C TRP A 68 12.80 9.16 -11.60
N SER A 69 12.86 10.47 -11.42
CA SER A 69 12.22 11.49 -12.26
C SER A 69 13.19 11.99 -13.34
N ARG A 70 12.68 12.25 -14.55
CA ARG A 70 13.42 12.84 -15.69
C ARG A 70 13.52 14.38 -15.62
N GLY A 71 13.27 14.96 -14.45
CA GLY A 71 13.34 16.38 -14.18
C GLY A 71 12.28 16.70 -13.14
N TYR A 72 12.70 17.03 -11.91
CA TYR A 72 11.74 17.22 -10.81
C TYR A 72 10.94 18.51 -11.00
N ASP A 73 9.64 18.40 -11.28
CA ASP A 73 8.69 19.50 -11.21
C ASP A 73 7.55 19.16 -10.24
N PRO A 74 7.48 19.80 -9.06
CA PRO A 74 6.46 19.50 -8.05
C PRO A 74 5.02 19.73 -8.52
N HIS A 75 4.80 20.47 -9.61
CA HIS A 75 3.46 20.67 -10.19
C HIS A 75 3.04 19.54 -11.14
N PHE A 76 3.98 18.79 -11.72
CA PHE A 76 3.73 17.77 -12.74
C PHE A 76 4.21 16.36 -12.37
N ASP A 77 4.91 16.21 -11.25
CA ASP A 77 5.48 14.93 -10.82
C ASP A 77 4.61 14.12 -9.85
N ASN A 78 3.34 14.50 -9.69
CA ASN A 78 2.35 13.61 -9.08
C ASN A 78 1.97 12.54 -10.10
N GLN A 79 2.48 11.34 -9.88
CA GLN A 79 2.25 10.19 -10.74
C GLN A 79 1.15 9.30 -10.17
N LEU A 80 0.23 8.88 -11.04
CA LEU A 80 -0.77 7.88 -10.68
C LEU A 80 -0.20 6.48 -10.92
N GLY A 81 0.02 5.72 -9.85
CA GLY A 81 0.41 4.33 -9.90
C GLY A 81 -0.80 3.40 -9.78
N ILE A 82 -0.81 2.31 -10.53
CA ILE A 82 -1.82 1.25 -10.40
C ILE A 82 -1.14 -0.11 -10.41
N GLY A 83 -1.50 -0.99 -9.48
CA GLY A 83 -1.01 -2.36 -9.53
C GLY A 83 -1.55 -3.27 -8.44
N PRO A 84 -1.31 -4.58 -8.57
CA PRO A 84 -1.65 -5.55 -7.54
C PRO A 84 -0.63 -5.53 -6.40
N GLU A 85 -1.10 -5.95 -5.23
CA GLU A 85 -0.26 -6.21 -4.06
C GLU A 85 -0.74 -7.50 -3.38
N ILE A 86 0.21 -8.33 -2.94
CA ILE A 86 -0.07 -9.53 -2.15
C ILE A 86 0.73 -9.46 -0.86
N GLY A 87 0.10 -9.85 0.24
CA GLY A 87 0.77 -9.76 1.53
C GLY A 87 0.18 -10.64 2.60
N PHE A 88 0.86 -10.59 3.73
CA PHE A 88 0.43 -11.17 4.98
C PHE A 88 0.15 -10.08 6.00
N ARG A 89 -0.97 -10.19 6.70
CA ARG A 89 -1.35 -9.33 7.82
C ARG A 89 -1.78 -10.23 8.97
N GLY A 90 -1.45 -9.85 10.20
CA GLY A 90 -1.93 -10.57 11.37
C GLY A 90 -3.46 -10.61 11.47
N TRP A 91 -3.99 -11.21 12.54
CA TRP A 91 -5.43 -11.27 12.80
C TRP A 91 -5.78 -10.42 13.99
N PHE A 92 -6.83 -9.60 13.89
CA PHE A 92 -7.31 -8.86 15.04
C PHE A 92 -8.05 -9.83 15.97
N ASP A 93 -7.39 -10.27 17.04
CA ASP A 93 -8.06 -10.97 18.13
C ASP A 93 -8.87 -10.00 19.01
N LYS A 94 -9.68 -10.55 19.94
CA LYS A 94 -10.48 -9.74 20.87
C LYS A 94 -9.57 -8.80 21.68
N GLY A 95 -9.80 -7.49 21.53
CA GLY A 95 -9.04 -6.44 22.22
C GLY A 95 -7.79 -5.95 21.48
N GLN A 96 -7.38 -6.59 20.38
CA GLN A 96 -6.25 -6.13 19.58
C GLN A 96 -6.62 -4.94 18.70
N ARG A 97 -5.83 -3.87 18.78
CA ARG A 97 -6.03 -2.62 18.01
C ARG A 97 -5.03 -2.40 16.89
N TRP A 98 -3.92 -3.14 16.91
CA TRP A 98 -2.82 -2.98 15.97
C TRP A 98 -2.40 -4.30 15.36
N LEU A 99 -2.08 -4.30 14.06
CA LEU A 99 -1.53 -5.44 13.35
C LEU A 99 -0.35 -5.05 12.48
N GLY A 100 0.70 -5.87 12.51
CA GLY A 100 1.72 -5.81 11.48
C GLY A 100 1.19 -6.39 10.17
N SER A 101 1.66 -5.82 9.07
CA SER A 101 1.54 -6.39 7.73
C SER A 101 2.86 -6.31 6.99
N VAL A 102 3.06 -7.27 6.10
CA VAL A 102 4.12 -7.27 5.11
C VAL A 102 3.51 -7.60 3.75
N SER A 103 3.91 -6.88 2.70
CA SER A 103 3.41 -7.15 1.37
C SER A 103 4.43 -6.81 0.30
N VAL A 104 4.22 -7.42 -0.86
CA VAL A 104 4.97 -7.14 -2.09
C VAL A 104 4.00 -6.74 -3.19
N GLY A 105 4.42 -5.78 -4.00
CA GLY A 105 3.59 -5.22 -5.06
C GLY A 105 4.39 -4.90 -6.32
N ALA A 106 3.67 -4.73 -7.42
CA ALA A 106 4.21 -4.25 -8.67
C ALA A 106 3.28 -3.13 -9.17
N ILE A 107 3.71 -1.88 -9.02
CA ILE A 107 2.93 -0.69 -9.34
C ILE A 107 3.36 -0.16 -10.69
N TYR A 108 2.48 -0.20 -11.67
CA TYR A 108 2.68 0.40 -12.97
C TYR A 108 2.45 1.91 -12.91
N ILE A 109 3.35 2.67 -13.52
CA ILE A 109 3.33 4.14 -13.56
C ILE A 109 3.21 4.55 -15.05
N PRO A 110 2.02 4.93 -15.53
CA PRO A 110 1.78 5.35 -16.91
C PRO A 110 2.24 6.80 -17.11
N SER A 111 3.55 7.05 -16.99
CA SER A 111 4.13 8.38 -17.10
C SER A 111 5.46 8.38 -17.82
N ASP A 112 5.61 9.34 -18.73
CA ASP A 112 6.85 9.55 -19.47
C ASP A 112 7.92 10.29 -18.66
N ASN A 113 7.53 10.87 -17.52
CA ASN A 113 8.40 11.64 -16.63
C ASN A 113 9.20 10.76 -15.67
N THR A 114 8.93 9.45 -15.61
CA THR A 114 9.70 8.53 -14.78
C THR A 114 10.62 7.62 -15.60
N LEU A 115 11.74 7.24 -15.01
CA LEU A 115 12.62 6.18 -15.49
C LEU A 115 12.20 4.79 -14.97
N LEU A 116 11.16 4.72 -14.11
CA LEU A 116 10.64 3.51 -13.49
C LEU A 116 9.18 3.28 -13.93
N PRO A 117 8.93 2.66 -15.09
CA PRO A 117 7.56 2.37 -15.53
C PRO A 117 6.87 1.36 -14.61
N VAL A 118 7.63 0.53 -13.90
CA VAL A 118 7.13 -0.38 -12.88
C VAL A 118 7.96 -0.21 -11.61
N LEU A 119 7.27 0.04 -10.50
CA LEU A 119 7.82 0.10 -9.17
C LEU A 119 7.49 -1.19 -8.41
N TYR A 120 8.51 -1.99 -8.11
CA TYR A 120 8.38 -3.11 -7.19
C TYR A 120 8.49 -2.62 -5.75
N THR A 121 7.58 -3.06 -4.90
CA THR A 121 7.48 -2.59 -3.52
C THR A 121 7.61 -3.74 -2.56
N LEU A 122 8.28 -3.49 -1.43
CA LEU A 122 8.18 -4.31 -0.22
C LEU A 122 7.68 -3.37 0.87
N ASN A 123 6.42 -3.53 1.27
CA ASN A 123 5.81 -2.68 2.27
C ASN A 123 5.78 -3.44 3.59
N VAL A 124 6.36 -2.84 4.63
CA VAL A 124 6.14 -3.26 6.01
C VAL A 124 5.33 -2.17 6.68
N GLY A 125 4.22 -2.55 7.30
CA GLY A 125 3.26 -1.58 7.81
C GLY A 125 2.58 -2.03 9.09
N LEU A 126 1.91 -1.05 9.71
CA LEU A 126 1.08 -1.24 10.88
C LEU A 126 -0.34 -0.77 10.54
N ALA A 127 -1.32 -1.66 10.74
CA ALA A 127 -2.74 -1.39 10.56
C ALA A 127 -3.40 -1.13 11.91
N TYR A 128 -4.21 -0.08 11.99
CA TYR A 128 -5.07 0.23 13.14
C TYR A 128 -6.51 -0.22 12.91
N ARG A 129 -7.14 -0.84 13.92
CA ARG A 129 -8.57 -1.16 13.91
C ARG A 129 -9.40 -0.02 14.52
N ALA A 130 -10.12 0.70 13.68
CA ALA A 130 -11.19 1.61 14.11
C ALA A 130 -12.53 0.84 14.14
N PHE A 131 -13.06 0.55 15.33
CA PHE A 131 -14.34 -0.14 15.47
C PHE A 131 -15.53 0.80 15.24
N LYS A 132 -16.63 0.23 14.71
CA LYS A 132 -17.97 0.44 15.28
C LYS A 132 -18.48 -0.92 15.75
N HIS A 133 -18.74 -1.08 17.04
CA HIS A 133 -19.56 -2.20 17.51
C HIS A 133 -20.95 -2.05 16.87
N ALA A 134 -21.32 -2.96 15.98
CA ALA A 134 -22.72 -3.21 15.71
C ALA A 134 -23.22 -4.04 16.89
N ASN A 135 -24.04 -3.42 17.74
CA ASN A 135 -24.87 -4.14 18.72
C ASN A 135 -25.93 -4.94 17.98
#